data_AF-A0A094D8J7-F1
#
_entry.id   AF-A0A094D8J7-F1
#
_cell.length_a   1.000
_cell.length_b   1.000
_cell.length_c   1.000
_cell.angle_alpha   90.00
_cell.angle_beta   90.00
_cell.angle_gamma   90.00
#
_symmetry.space_group_name_H-M   'P 1'
#
loop_
_entity.id
_entity.type
_entity.pdbx_description
1 polymer ?
#
loop_
_entity_poly.entity_id
_entity_poly.type
_entity_poly.pdbx_seq_one_letter_code
_entity_poly.pdbx_strand_id
1 'polypeptide(L)'
;MSLVWLKNLIFRTPAPPPSPFLRAQTSNKRRSGGTERTPLLPSPSPPSPPTSTYAASSDLEASRPASPKTSEGFHFPRVDARLISDATIGLSDGLTVPFALTAGLSALGDTRVVIYGGLAELVAGAISMGLGGWLGAKSELASYKATEAQTAARIAEAPASLGDDLTALFEPYDIPPSTLEPLTAHLLTSPSLLPFLMRIEHCLPPPSPNRALASALTIASAYFLGGLLPLVPYFFVGEGEGE
;
A
#
# COMPACT_ATOMS: atom_id res chain seq x y z
N MET A 1 -33.30 19.78 25.13
CA MET A 1 -31.89 19.31 25.29
C MET A 1 -31.46 18.62 24.00
N SER A 2 -30.19 18.20 23.90
CA SER A 2 -29.59 17.44 22.80
C SER A 2 -29.50 18.13 21.41
N LEU A 3 -28.31 18.70 21.16
CA LEU A 3 -27.71 18.91 19.82
C LEU A 3 -26.21 19.26 20.04
N VAL A 4 -25.96 20.14 21.03
CA VAL A 4 -24.61 20.46 21.55
C VAL A 4 -23.88 19.22 22.08
N TRP A 5 -24.61 18.27 22.69
CA TRP A 5 -24.02 17.06 23.29
C TRP A 5 -23.40 16.11 22.24
N LEU A 6 -24.09 15.91 21.11
CA LEU A 6 -23.64 15.03 20.04
C LEU A 6 -22.37 15.55 19.36
N LYS A 7 -22.28 16.87 19.13
CA LYS A 7 -21.07 17.52 18.59
C LYS A 7 -19.85 17.36 19.51
N ASN A 8 -20.07 17.33 20.83
CA ASN A 8 -19.01 17.22 21.85
C ASN A 8 -18.58 15.77 22.16
N LEU A 9 -19.23 14.78 21.52
CA LEU A 9 -18.86 13.36 21.59
C LEU A 9 -17.85 12.98 20.48
N ILE A 10 -18.00 13.60 19.30
CA ILE A 10 -17.19 13.29 18.10
C ILE A 10 -15.89 14.10 18.05
N PHE A 11 -15.89 15.35 18.53
CA PHE A 11 -14.75 16.27 18.40
C PHE A 11 -14.09 16.62 19.75
N ARG A 12 -13.68 15.60 20.51
CA ARG A 12 -12.81 15.80 21.69
C ARG A 12 -11.35 15.93 21.27
N THR A 13 -10.88 17.16 21.09
CA THR A 13 -9.44 17.46 21.06
C THR A 13 -8.84 17.31 22.46
N PRO A 14 -7.75 16.53 22.64
CA PRO A 14 -6.98 16.56 23.89
C PRO A 14 -6.15 17.86 23.93
N ALA A 15 -6.19 18.57 25.06
CA ALA A 15 -5.31 19.72 25.30
C ALA A 15 -3.88 19.24 25.63
N PRO A 16 -2.84 20.01 25.27
CA PRO A 16 -1.45 19.58 25.43
C PRO A 16 -0.98 19.60 26.90
N PRO A 17 -0.09 18.67 27.30
CA PRO A 17 0.62 18.76 28.58
C PRO A 17 1.64 19.92 28.58
N PRO A 18 1.97 20.50 29.75
CA PRO A 18 2.78 21.71 29.85
C PRO A 18 4.27 21.49 29.55
N SER A 19 4.90 22.46 28.90
CA SER A 19 6.34 22.49 28.62
C SER A 19 7.17 22.90 29.85
N PRO A 20 8.25 22.17 30.21
CA PRO A 20 9.07 22.51 31.36
C PRO A 20 10.10 23.61 31.05
N PHE A 21 9.88 24.78 31.65
CA PHE A 21 10.88 25.78 32.06
C PHE A 21 11.95 26.28 31.05
N LEU A 22 11.69 27.48 30.53
CA LEU A 22 12.75 28.44 30.20
C LEU A 22 13.63 28.72 31.43
N ARG A 23 14.89 28.27 31.43
CA ARG A 23 15.91 28.70 32.42
C ARG A 23 16.78 29.82 31.86
N ALA A 24 16.32 31.05 32.01
CA ALA A 24 17.16 32.22 31.79
C ALA A 24 18.07 32.47 33.00
N GLN A 25 19.38 32.24 32.86
CA GLN A 25 20.39 32.74 33.80
C GLN A 25 21.55 33.43 33.08
N THR A 26 21.40 34.75 32.95
CA THR A 26 22.41 35.75 33.32
C THR A 26 23.89 35.48 32.96
N SER A 27 24.33 36.11 31.88
CA SER A 27 25.56 36.93 31.80
C SER A 27 26.73 36.58 32.73
N ASN A 28 27.85 36.17 32.14
CA ASN A 28 29.13 36.81 32.48
C ASN A 28 29.99 37.06 31.21
N LYS A 29 30.99 37.93 31.33
CA LYS A 29 31.68 38.61 30.23
C LYS A 29 33.20 38.53 30.43
N ARG A 30 33.96 38.55 29.33
CA ARG A 30 35.43 38.34 29.24
C ARG A 30 35.80 36.83 29.29
N ARG A 31 36.95 36.39 28.75
CA ARG A 31 38.16 37.17 28.40
C ARG A 31 38.81 36.70 27.08
N SER A 32 39.62 37.60 26.51
CA SER A 32 40.47 37.42 25.32
C SER A 32 41.22 36.08 25.29
N GLY A 33 41.42 35.54 24.08
CA GLY A 33 42.48 34.55 23.84
C GLY A 33 43.87 35.13 24.12
N GLY A 34 44.83 34.24 24.39
CA GLY A 34 46.21 34.57 24.71
C GLY A 34 47.13 33.41 24.35
N THR A 35 48.09 33.69 23.48
CA THR A 35 49.06 32.77 22.88
C THR A 35 49.95 32.05 23.90
N GLU A 36 50.11 30.73 23.77
CA GLU A 36 51.34 30.04 24.15
C GLU A 36 51.85 29.15 23.00
N ARG A 37 53.18 29.00 22.89
CA ARG A 37 53.91 28.09 22.00
C ARG A 37 54.48 26.98 22.90
N THR A 38 54.86 25.79 22.43
CA THR A 38 56.14 25.38 21.78
C THR A 38 56.28 23.85 21.99
N PRO A 39 57.24 23.08 21.42
CA PRO A 39 57.81 22.97 20.06
C PRO A 39 57.36 21.65 19.34
N LEU A 40 58.01 21.28 18.23
CA LEU A 40 57.86 20.01 17.48
C LEU A 40 59.22 19.29 17.28
N LEU A 41 59.17 18.09 16.67
CA LEU A 41 60.25 17.32 16.00
C LEU A 41 61.13 16.38 16.87
N PRO A 42 61.75 15.32 16.27
CA PRO A 42 61.31 14.50 15.13
C PRO A 42 61.49 12.96 15.34
N SER A 43 61.00 12.15 14.40
CA SER A 43 61.29 10.71 14.28
C SER A 43 62.32 10.42 13.14
N PRO A 44 63.14 9.35 13.24
CA PRO A 44 64.06 8.92 12.18
C PRO A 44 63.45 7.88 11.20
N SER A 45 63.97 7.89 9.96
CA SER A 45 63.66 7.01 8.81
C SER A 45 64.83 5.99 8.60
N PRO A 46 65.17 5.35 7.43
CA PRO A 46 64.71 5.40 6.01
C PRO A 46 64.52 3.97 5.39
N PRO A 47 64.73 3.65 4.07
CA PRO A 47 64.78 4.40 2.79
C PRO A 47 63.86 3.83 1.66
N SER A 48 64.02 4.32 0.40
CA SER A 48 63.38 3.87 -0.87
C SER A 48 64.47 3.66 -1.97
N PRO A 49 64.22 3.48 -3.30
CA PRO A 49 63.03 3.17 -4.14
C PRO A 49 63.29 1.83 -4.93
N PRO A 50 63.17 1.60 -6.29
CA PRO A 50 62.42 2.20 -7.43
C PRO A 50 61.75 1.23 -8.48
N THR A 51 61.08 1.82 -9.48
CA THR A 51 60.84 1.41 -10.91
C THR A 51 60.54 -0.05 -11.35
N SER A 52 59.37 -0.24 -12.00
CA SER A 52 59.13 -1.09 -13.20
C SER A 52 57.80 -0.62 -13.83
N THR A 53 57.69 -0.09 -15.06
CA THR A 53 57.90 -0.68 -16.41
C THR A 53 56.77 -1.63 -16.85
N TYR A 54 56.12 -1.28 -17.97
CA TYR A 54 55.10 -2.12 -18.63
C TYR A 54 55.72 -3.43 -19.12
N ALA A 55 55.09 -4.56 -18.79
CA ALA A 55 55.30 -5.84 -19.47
C ALA A 55 53.93 -6.39 -19.90
N ALA A 56 53.76 -6.65 -21.20
CA ALA A 56 52.57 -7.30 -21.72
C ALA A 56 52.84 -8.81 -21.86
N SER A 57 52.14 -9.62 -21.06
CA SER A 57 52.07 -11.08 -21.20
C SER A 57 50.62 -11.48 -21.45
N SER A 58 50.33 -11.86 -22.69
CA SER A 58 48.99 -12.22 -23.15
C SER A 58 48.71 -13.71 -22.95
N ASP A 59 48.36 -14.10 -21.72
CA ASP A 59 47.97 -15.48 -21.42
C ASP A 59 46.44 -15.64 -21.48
N LEU A 60 45.99 -16.47 -22.42
CA LEU A 60 44.59 -16.66 -22.81
C LEU A 60 44.08 -18.02 -22.29
N GLU A 61 43.71 -18.11 -21.01
CA GLU A 61 43.16 -19.37 -20.48
C GLU A 61 41.81 -19.24 -19.75
N ALA A 62 40.94 -20.20 -20.07
CA ALA A 62 39.48 -20.09 -20.00
C ALA A 62 38.89 -20.11 -18.58
N SER A 63 38.68 -18.93 -17.99
CA SER A 63 37.72 -18.76 -16.89
C SER A 63 36.30 -18.63 -17.41
N ARG A 64 35.61 -19.77 -17.61
CA ARG A 64 34.16 -19.79 -17.88
C ARG A 64 33.40 -19.13 -16.72
N PRO A 65 32.50 -18.16 -16.93
CA PRO A 65 31.57 -17.77 -15.88
C PRO A 65 30.68 -18.98 -15.57
N ALA A 66 30.82 -19.53 -14.36
CA ALA A 66 29.93 -20.58 -13.88
C ALA A 66 28.53 -19.98 -13.78
N SER A 67 27.62 -20.42 -14.66
CA SER A 67 26.23 -19.95 -14.64
C SER A 67 25.66 -20.13 -13.23
N PRO A 68 25.10 -19.07 -12.61
CA PRO A 68 24.51 -19.21 -11.29
C PRO A 68 23.40 -20.26 -11.40
N LYS A 69 23.54 -21.35 -10.65
CA LYS A 69 22.48 -22.35 -10.53
C LYS A 69 21.32 -21.66 -9.83
N THR A 70 20.34 -21.19 -10.61
CA THR A 70 19.08 -20.67 -10.09
C THR A 70 18.53 -21.70 -9.13
N SER A 71 18.42 -21.33 -7.85
CA SER A 71 17.69 -22.14 -6.89
C SER A 71 16.23 -22.13 -7.32
N GLU A 72 15.74 -23.28 -7.81
CA GLU A 72 14.32 -23.57 -8.04
C GLU A 72 13.58 -23.55 -6.69
N GLY A 73 13.44 -22.35 -6.12
CA GLY A 73 12.67 -22.08 -4.93
C GLY A 73 11.19 -22.28 -5.25
N PHE A 74 10.49 -22.98 -4.36
CA PHE A 74 9.10 -23.39 -4.58
C PHE A 74 8.18 -22.18 -4.76
N HIS A 75 7.96 -21.79 -6.02
CA HIS A 75 7.27 -20.56 -6.39
C HIS A 75 5.76 -20.74 -6.20
N PHE A 76 5.30 -20.58 -4.96
CA PHE A 76 3.87 -20.46 -4.68
C PHE A 76 3.28 -19.34 -5.57
N PRO A 77 2.18 -19.61 -6.29
CA PRO A 77 1.56 -18.59 -7.14
C PRO A 77 1.09 -17.43 -6.26
N ARG A 78 1.59 -16.22 -6.54
CA ARG A 78 1.20 -15.00 -5.83
C ARG A 78 -0.25 -14.66 -6.18
N VAL A 79 -1.19 -15.15 -5.38
CA VAL A 79 -2.60 -14.74 -5.42
C VAL A 79 -2.66 -13.25 -5.08
N ASP A 80 -3.43 -12.48 -5.86
CA ASP A 80 -3.62 -11.04 -5.62
C ASP A 80 -4.38 -10.86 -4.29
N ALA A 81 -3.82 -10.05 -3.38
CA ALA A 81 -4.43 -9.73 -2.09
C ALA A 81 -5.82 -9.09 -2.25
N ARG A 82 -6.10 -8.40 -3.36
CA ARG A 82 -7.44 -7.89 -3.67
C ARG A 82 -8.42 -9.01 -3.94
N LEU A 83 -8.04 -10.08 -4.66
CA LEU A 83 -8.91 -11.25 -4.86
C LEU A 83 -9.19 -12.00 -3.55
N ILE A 84 -8.22 -12.05 -2.64
CA ILE A 84 -8.43 -12.63 -1.29
C ILE A 84 -9.41 -11.78 -0.49
N SER A 85 -9.27 -10.45 -0.52
CA SER A 85 -10.20 -9.50 0.13
C SER A 85 -11.61 -9.63 -0.44
N ASP A 86 -11.73 -9.61 -1.77
CA ASP A 86 -12.98 -9.75 -2.51
C ASP A 86 -13.70 -11.07 -2.18
N ALA A 87 -12.96 -12.19 -2.15
CA ALA A 87 -13.50 -13.48 -1.75
C ALA A 87 -13.92 -13.50 -0.27
N THR A 88 -13.14 -12.87 0.62
CA THR A 88 -13.45 -12.82 2.06
C THR A 88 -14.70 -11.99 2.34
N ILE A 89 -14.89 -10.87 1.65
CA ILE A 89 -16.09 -10.03 1.75
C ILE A 89 -17.32 -10.81 1.29
N GLY A 90 -17.28 -11.38 0.08
CA GLY A 90 -18.39 -12.16 -0.46
C GLY A 90 -18.76 -13.35 0.44
N LEU A 91 -17.77 -14.13 0.89
CA LEU A 91 -17.98 -15.31 1.74
C LEU A 91 -18.47 -14.94 3.15
N SER A 92 -18.08 -13.79 3.72
CA SER A 92 -18.52 -13.37 5.06
C SER A 92 -20.00 -13.00 5.08
N ASP A 93 -20.44 -12.17 4.13
CA ASP A 93 -21.84 -11.78 4.01
C ASP A 93 -22.70 -12.96 3.52
N GLY A 94 -22.16 -13.75 2.59
CA GLY A 94 -22.77 -14.99 2.10
C GLY A 94 -22.92 -16.07 3.18
N LEU A 95 -22.06 -16.16 4.19
CA LEU A 95 -22.29 -17.06 5.32
C LEU A 95 -23.31 -16.52 6.33
N THR A 96 -23.44 -15.20 6.47
CA THR A 96 -24.19 -14.58 7.58
C THR A 96 -25.62 -14.18 7.23
N VAL A 97 -25.84 -13.53 6.08
CA VAL A 97 -27.19 -13.08 5.68
C VAL A 97 -28.11 -14.27 5.34
N PRO A 98 -27.70 -15.26 4.52
CA PRO A 98 -28.54 -16.40 4.19
C PRO A 98 -28.80 -17.29 5.41
N PHE A 99 -27.82 -17.46 6.31
CA PHE A 99 -28.01 -18.18 7.58
C PHE A 99 -29.07 -17.53 8.47
N ALA A 100 -28.99 -16.21 8.66
CA ALA A 100 -29.97 -15.47 9.45
C ALA A 100 -31.37 -15.54 8.81
N LEU A 101 -31.45 -15.46 7.47
CA LEU A 101 -32.69 -15.60 6.72
C LEU A 101 -33.29 -17.02 6.87
N THR A 102 -32.52 -18.09 6.64
CA THR A 102 -33.04 -19.46 6.72
C THR A 102 -33.43 -19.84 8.14
N ALA A 103 -32.65 -19.41 9.15
CA ALA A 103 -32.99 -19.59 10.55
C ALA A 103 -34.30 -18.87 10.92
N GLY A 104 -34.50 -17.64 10.41
CA GLY A 104 -35.75 -16.89 10.59
C GLY A 104 -36.95 -17.54 9.90
N LEU A 105 -36.80 -17.96 8.64
CA LEU A 105 -37.84 -18.65 7.87
C LEU A 105 -38.20 -20.03 8.46
N SER A 106 -37.26 -20.70 9.14
CA SER A 106 -37.50 -22.00 9.79
C SER A 106 -38.61 -21.94 10.84
N ALA A 107 -38.84 -20.78 11.47
CA ALA A 107 -39.92 -20.58 12.42
C ALA A 107 -41.34 -20.66 11.80
N LEU A 108 -41.44 -20.68 10.46
CA LEU A 108 -42.70 -20.86 9.73
C LEU A 108 -43.08 -22.34 9.53
N GLY A 109 -42.18 -23.28 9.80
CA GLY A 109 -42.44 -24.73 9.73
C GLY A 109 -42.47 -25.36 8.33
N ASP A 110 -42.39 -24.58 7.25
CA ASP A 110 -42.30 -25.10 5.87
C ASP A 110 -40.87 -25.00 5.31
N THR A 111 -40.18 -26.14 5.25
CA THR A 111 -38.85 -26.31 4.66
C THR A 111 -38.77 -25.81 3.20
N ARG A 112 -39.86 -25.87 2.44
CA ARG A 112 -39.90 -25.36 1.05
C ARG A 112 -39.81 -23.84 1.00
N VAL A 113 -40.45 -23.14 1.95
CA VAL A 113 -40.33 -21.68 2.09
C VAL A 113 -38.90 -21.29 2.46
N VAL A 114 -38.24 -22.08 3.33
CA VAL A 114 -36.82 -21.88 3.67
C VAL A 114 -35.92 -22.04 2.43
N ILE A 115 -36.08 -23.13 1.67
CA ILE A 115 -35.26 -23.43 0.48
C ILE A 115 -35.47 -22.40 -0.63
N TYR A 116 -36.72 -22.13 -1.02
CA TYR A 116 -36.99 -21.20 -2.13
C TYR A 116 -36.73 -19.74 -1.75
N GLY A 117 -37.02 -19.35 -0.51
CA GLY A 117 -36.70 -18.01 0.01
C GLY A 117 -35.20 -17.78 0.09
N GLY A 118 -34.45 -18.74 0.65
CA GLY A 118 -33.00 -18.69 0.71
C GLY A 118 -32.35 -18.68 -0.68
N LEU A 119 -32.76 -19.56 -1.60
CA LEU A 119 -32.17 -19.59 -2.95
C LEU A 119 -32.46 -18.31 -3.75
N ALA A 120 -33.64 -17.71 -3.58
CA ALA A 120 -33.96 -16.42 -4.20
C ALA A 120 -33.09 -15.28 -3.64
N GLU A 121 -32.85 -15.29 -2.32
CA GLU A 121 -31.96 -14.34 -1.65
C GLU A 121 -30.50 -14.54 -2.10
N LEU A 122 -29.98 -15.77 -2.18
CA LEU A 122 -28.64 -16.06 -2.71
C LEU A 122 -28.40 -15.47 -4.10
N VAL A 123 -29.36 -15.66 -5.01
CA VAL A 123 -29.24 -15.17 -6.40
C VAL A 123 -29.30 -13.64 -6.43
N ALA A 124 -30.21 -13.02 -5.66
CA ALA A 124 -30.32 -11.57 -5.57
C ALA A 124 -29.07 -10.94 -4.94
N GLY A 125 -28.57 -11.50 -3.84
CA GLY A 125 -27.37 -11.05 -3.11
C GLY A 125 -26.10 -11.21 -3.95
N ALA A 126 -25.90 -12.35 -4.61
CA ALA A 126 -24.74 -12.58 -5.48
C ALA A 126 -24.71 -11.61 -6.67
N ILE A 127 -25.87 -11.33 -7.30
CA ILE A 127 -25.97 -10.32 -8.37
C ILE A 127 -25.67 -8.91 -7.82
N SER A 128 -26.28 -8.54 -6.69
CA SER A 128 -26.09 -7.24 -6.04
C SER A 128 -24.61 -6.99 -5.70
N MET A 129 -23.98 -7.96 -5.03
CA MET A 129 -22.56 -7.90 -4.66
C MET A 129 -21.62 -7.90 -5.86
N GLY A 130 -21.88 -8.74 -6.87
CA GLY A 130 -21.07 -8.77 -8.09
C GLY A 130 -21.09 -7.44 -8.84
N LEU A 131 -22.27 -6.81 -8.93
CA LEU A 131 -22.40 -5.46 -9.50
C LEU A 131 -21.73 -4.39 -8.63
N GLY A 132 -21.82 -4.50 -7.30
CA GLY A 132 -21.10 -3.63 -6.36
C GLY A 132 -19.58 -3.68 -6.54
N GLY A 133 -19.01 -4.89 -6.60
CA GLY A 133 -17.59 -5.12 -6.86
C GLY A 133 -17.14 -4.60 -8.21
N TRP A 134 -17.89 -4.89 -9.27
CA TRP A 134 -17.64 -4.35 -10.61
C TRP A 134 -17.61 -2.82 -10.61
N LEU A 135 -18.61 -2.19 -10.00
CA LEU A 135 -18.76 -0.74 -9.99
C LEU A 135 -17.69 -0.07 -9.13
N GLY A 136 -17.32 -0.65 -7.98
CA GLY A 136 -16.22 -0.19 -7.13
C GLY A 136 -14.86 -0.24 -7.86
N ALA A 137 -14.52 -1.39 -8.44
CA ALA A 137 -13.28 -1.55 -9.21
C ALA A 137 -13.23 -0.66 -10.47
N LYS A 138 -14.38 -0.44 -11.13
CA LYS A 138 -14.52 0.51 -12.24
C LYS A 138 -14.40 1.97 -11.78
N SER A 139 -14.90 2.29 -10.60
CA SER A 139 -14.76 3.61 -9.98
C SER A 139 -13.31 3.91 -9.62
N GLU A 140 -12.57 2.96 -9.04
CA GLU A 140 -11.12 3.09 -8.82
C GLU A 140 -10.35 3.32 -10.12
N LEU A 141 -10.68 2.62 -11.21
CA LEU A 141 -10.08 2.85 -12.53
C LEU A 141 -10.41 4.25 -13.10
N ALA A 142 -11.62 4.75 -12.89
CA ALA A 142 -12.00 6.10 -13.30
C ALA A 142 -11.28 7.18 -12.47
N SER A 143 -11.19 6.97 -11.14
CA SER A 143 -10.47 7.85 -10.22
C SER A 143 -8.98 7.91 -10.56
N TYR A 144 -8.33 6.75 -10.79
CA TYR A 144 -6.92 6.69 -11.20
C TYR A 144 -6.67 7.56 -12.44
N LYS A 145 -7.51 7.42 -13.48
CA LYS A 145 -7.38 8.20 -14.73
C LYS A 145 -7.65 9.69 -14.55
N ALA A 146 -8.56 10.07 -13.64
CA ALA A 146 -8.81 11.47 -13.32
C ALA A 146 -7.59 12.10 -12.64
N THR A 147 -6.99 11.42 -11.66
CA THR A 147 -5.75 11.86 -11.01
C THR A 147 -4.58 11.89 -11.99
N GLU A 148 -4.40 10.87 -12.82
CA GLU A 148 -3.35 10.81 -13.84
C GLU A 148 -3.43 11.99 -14.83
N ALA A 149 -4.64 12.33 -15.29
CA ALA A 149 -4.86 13.49 -16.16
C ALA A 149 -4.62 14.84 -15.45
N GLN A 150 -5.02 14.97 -14.19
CA GLN A 150 -4.78 16.19 -13.39
C GLN A 150 -3.29 16.39 -13.10
N THR A 151 -2.56 15.32 -12.75
CA THR A 151 -1.12 15.38 -12.50
C THR A 151 -0.34 15.64 -13.79
N ALA A 152 -0.76 15.06 -14.93
CA ALA A 152 -0.20 15.38 -16.24
C ALA A 152 -0.42 16.86 -16.63
N ALA A 153 -1.60 17.42 -16.34
CA ALA A 153 -1.85 18.86 -16.54
C ALA A 153 -0.97 19.73 -15.64
N ARG A 154 -0.84 19.40 -14.33
CA ARG A 154 0.03 20.13 -13.39
C ARG A 154 1.49 20.18 -13.87
N ILE A 155 2.03 19.06 -14.36
CA ILE A 155 3.38 18.97 -14.94
C ILE A 155 3.55 19.90 -16.15
N ALA A 156 2.52 20.01 -17.00
CA ALA A 156 2.56 20.85 -18.21
C ALA A 156 2.36 22.34 -17.93
N GLU A 157 1.54 22.70 -16.94
CA GLU A 157 1.19 24.09 -16.60
C GLU A 157 2.24 24.77 -15.71
N ALA A 158 2.82 24.06 -14.73
CA ALA A 158 3.66 24.65 -13.69
C ALA A 158 4.92 23.82 -13.35
N PRO A 159 5.79 23.47 -14.34
CA PRO A 159 6.99 22.67 -14.08
C PRO A 159 7.98 23.31 -13.09
N ALA A 160 7.90 24.62 -12.87
CA ALA A 160 8.72 25.33 -11.90
C ALA A 160 8.33 25.04 -10.43
N SER A 161 7.05 24.89 -10.10
CA SER A 161 6.62 24.62 -8.71
C SER A 161 6.84 23.16 -8.30
N LEU A 162 6.92 22.24 -9.27
CA LEU A 162 7.21 20.83 -8.97
C LEU A 162 8.60 20.63 -8.32
N GLY A 163 9.54 21.57 -8.45
CA GLY A 163 10.82 21.51 -7.72
C GLY A 163 10.63 21.60 -6.21
N ASP A 164 9.76 22.52 -5.76
CA ASP A 164 9.41 22.69 -4.35
C ASP A 164 8.53 21.52 -3.86
N ASP A 165 7.54 21.10 -4.65
CA ASP A 165 6.68 19.94 -4.34
C ASP A 165 7.51 18.65 -4.15
N LEU A 166 8.44 18.36 -5.07
CA LEU A 166 9.35 17.20 -4.96
C LEU A 166 10.27 17.31 -3.75
N THR A 167 10.68 18.53 -3.37
CA THR A 167 11.51 18.75 -2.17
C THR A 167 10.72 18.44 -0.91
N ALA A 168 9.48 18.91 -0.80
CA ALA A 168 8.59 18.62 0.33
C ALA A 168 8.24 17.12 0.43
N LEU A 169 8.08 16.41 -0.70
CA LEU A 169 7.88 14.95 -0.71
C LEU A 169 9.05 14.16 -0.12
N PHE A 170 10.27 14.72 -0.13
CA PHE A 170 11.48 14.07 0.40
C PHE A 170 11.90 14.56 1.81
N GLU A 171 11.31 15.65 2.33
CA GLU A 171 11.57 16.16 3.68
C GLU A 171 11.46 15.08 4.79
N PRO A 172 10.45 14.17 4.80
CA PRO A 172 10.32 13.15 5.85
C PRO A 172 11.39 12.05 5.86
N TYR A 173 12.36 12.08 4.92
CA TYR A 173 13.40 11.07 4.75
C TYR A 173 14.82 11.57 5.10
N ASP A 174 14.94 12.79 5.65
CA ASP A 174 16.22 13.41 6.06
C ASP A 174 17.32 13.39 4.97
N ILE A 175 16.94 13.50 3.69
CA ILE A 175 17.88 13.46 2.56
C ILE A 175 18.73 14.75 2.55
N PRO A 176 20.08 14.66 2.51
CA PRO A 176 20.93 15.85 2.46
C PRO A 176 20.63 16.74 1.24
N PRO A 177 20.57 18.08 1.39
CA PRO A 177 20.17 18.98 0.31
C PRO A 177 21.09 18.90 -0.92
N SER A 178 22.38 18.63 -0.70
CA SER A 178 23.39 18.37 -1.76
C SER A 178 23.11 17.14 -2.63
N THR A 179 22.25 16.24 -2.17
CA THR A 179 21.77 15.06 -2.90
C THR A 179 20.36 15.27 -3.42
N LEU A 180 19.54 16.06 -2.73
CA LEU A 180 18.16 16.35 -3.09
C LEU A 180 18.06 17.24 -4.34
N GLU A 181 18.78 18.37 -4.41
CA GLU A 181 18.76 19.27 -5.59
C GLU A 181 19.04 18.54 -6.92
N PRO A 182 20.14 17.76 -7.08
CA PRO A 182 20.39 17.05 -8.33
C PRO A 182 19.38 15.92 -8.59
N LEU A 183 18.79 15.32 -7.54
CA LEU A 183 17.75 14.32 -7.68
C LEU A 183 16.45 14.93 -8.22
N THR A 184 15.96 16.02 -7.64
CA THR A 184 14.72 16.69 -8.09
C THR A 184 14.90 17.28 -9.48
N ALA A 185 16.02 17.96 -9.75
CA ALA A 185 16.35 18.46 -11.07
C ALA A 185 16.38 17.35 -12.14
N HIS A 186 16.94 16.18 -11.83
CA HIS A 186 16.92 15.06 -12.76
C HIS A 186 15.51 14.46 -12.95
N LEU A 187 14.75 14.29 -11.86
CA LEU A 187 13.36 13.80 -11.92
C LEU A 187 12.46 14.70 -12.77
N LEU A 188 12.60 16.02 -12.67
CA LEU A 188 11.87 16.99 -13.50
C LEU A 188 12.12 16.81 -15.01
N THR A 189 13.33 16.35 -15.39
CA THR A 189 13.67 16.05 -16.79
C THR A 189 13.30 14.62 -17.23
N SER A 190 12.87 13.76 -16.31
CA SER A 190 12.64 12.34 -16.61
C SER A 190 11.24 12.09 -17.20
N PRO A 191 11.10 11.28 -18.26
CA PRO A 191 9.79 10.80 -18.71
C PRO A 191 9.08 9.91 -17.65
N SER A 192 9.78 9.50 -16.59
CA SER A 192 9.18 8.76 -15.46
C SER A 192 8.54 9.65 -14.39
N LEU A 193 8.51 10.98 -14.54
CA LEU A 193 7.99 11.90 -13.52
C LEU A 193 6.52 11.64 -13.17
N LEU A 194 5.64 11.50 -14.17
CA LEU A 194 4.22 11.21 -13.95
C LEU A 194 3.99 9.88 -13.20
N PRO A 195 4.51 8.71 -13.64
CA PRO A 195 4.35 7.46 -12.90
C PRO A 195 5.11 7.42 -11.56
N PHE A 196 6.10 8.30 -11.34
CA PHE A 196 6.70 8.52 -10.03
C PHE A 196 5.73 9.25 -9.09
N LEU A 197 5.17 10.39 -9.51
CA LEU A 197 4.21 11.17 -8.69
C LEU A 197 2.94 10.35 -8.40
N MET A 198 2.38 9.64 -9.38
CA MET A 198 1.25 8.73 -9.18
C MET A 198 1.52 7.66 -8.10
N ARG A 199 2.79 7.24 -7.94
CA ARG A 199 3.20 6.26 -6.93
C ARG A 199 3.55 6.86 -5.57
N ILE A 200 4.15 8.06 -5.54
CA ILE A 200 4.72 8.66 -4.32
C ILE A 200 3.81 9.73 -3.71
N GLU A 201 3.23 10.63 -4.51
CA GLU A 201 2.27 11.65 -4.04
C GLU A 201 0.90 11.01 -3.78
N HIS A 202 0.45 10.12 -4.67
CA HIS A 202 -0.92 9.58 -4.64
C HIS A 202 -1.03 8.14 -4.14
N CYS A 203 0.08 7.41 -3.94
CA CYS A 203 0.10 5.99 -3.55
C CYS A 203 -0.75 5.07 -4.47
N LEU A 204 -0.95 5.45 -5.73
CA LEU A 204 -1.81 4.75 -6.70
C LEU A 204 -0.98 3.86 -7.65
N PRO A 205 -0.90 2.53 -7.42
CA PRO A 205 -0.40 1.61 -8.44
C PRO A 205 -1.40 1.51 -9.62
N PRO A 206 -0.93 1.29 -10.86
CA PRO A 206 -1.79 1.22 -12.03
C PRO A 206 -2.77 0.03 -11.94
N PRO A 207 -4.10 0.26 -11.98
CA PRO A 207 -5.10 -0.80 -11.88
C PRO A 207 -5.13 -1.67 -13.15
N SER A 208 -5.19 -3.00 -12.98
CA SER A 208 -5.27 -3.92 -14.12
C SER A 208 -6.66 -3.90 -14.78
N PRO A 209 -6.77 -3.95 -16.12
CA PRO A 209 -8.03 -3.73 -16.84
C PRO A 209 -9.07 -4.81 -16.55
N ASN A 210 -8.64 -6.05 -16.37
CA ASN A 210 -9.53 -7.19 -16.09
C ASN A 210 -10.06 -7.21 -14.65
N ARG A 211 -9.52 -6.36 -13.76
CA ARG A 211 -9.85 -6.37 -12.32
C ARG A 211 -11.35 -6.23 -12.06
N ALA A 212 -12.05 -5.38 -12.80
CA ALA A 212 -13.48 -5.14 -12.55
C ALA A 212 -14.34 -6.40 -12.78
N LEU A 213 -14.00 -7.24 -13.76
CA LEU A 213 -14.68 -8.52 -13.96
C LEU A 213 -14.21 -9.59 -12.98
N ALA A 214 -12.91 -9.63 -12.65
CA ALA A 214 -12.38 -10.57 -11.67
C ALA A 214 -13.01 -10.34 -10.28
N SER A 215 -13.02 -9.10 -9.81
CA SER A 215 -13.63 -8.68 -8.54
C SER A 215 -15.12 -9.05 -8.48
N ALA A 216 -15.89 -8.69 -9.52
CA ALA A 216 -17.30 -9.02 -9.62
C ALA A 216 -17.59 -10.52 -9.50
N LEU A 217 -16.85 -11.34 -10.26
CA LEU A 217 -17.02 -12.80 -10.26
C LEU A 217 -16.56 -13.43 -8.94
N THR A 218 -15.45 -12.96 -8.37
CA THR A 218 -14.91 -13.46 -7.10
C THR A 218 -15.84 -13.18 -5.94
N ILE A 219 -16.35 -11.94 -5.78
CA ILE A 219 -17.30 -11.61 -4.70
C ILE A 219 -18.61 -12.38 -4.90
N ALA A 220 -19.21 -12.36 -6.10
CA ALA A 220 -20.49 -13.02 -6.35
C ALA A 220 -20.41 -14.54 -6.15
N SER A 221 -19.33 -15.18 -6.60
CA SER A 221 -19.12 -16.62 -6.42
C SER A 221 -18.84 -16.97 -4.96
N ALA A 222 -18.06 -16.16 -4.25
CA ALA A 222 -17.81 -16.36 -2.82
C ALA A 222 -19.08 -16.20 -1.97
N TYR A 223 -19.94 -15.23 -2.30
CA TYR A 223 -21.25 -15.05 -1.68
C TYR A 223 -22.15 -16.26 -1.92
N PHE A 224 -22.32 -16.66 -3.18
CA PHE A 224 -23.19 -17.77 -3.54
C PHE A 224 -22.72 -19.10 -2.94
N LEU A 225 -21.41 -19.39 -2.95
CA LEU A 225 -20.86 -20.61 -2.37
C LEU A 225 -20.88 -20.60 -0.83
N GLY A 226 -20.65 -19.44 -0.20
CA GLY A 226 -20.81 -19.28 1.25
C GLY A 226 -22.27 -19.51 1.67
N GLY A 227 -23.21 -18.90 0.95
CA GLY A 227 -24.64 -18.95 1.26
C GLY A 227 -25.37 -20.22 0.89
N LEU A 228 -24.81 -21.05 0.01
CA LEU A 228 -25.26 -22.44 -0.12
C LEU A 228 -25.04 -23.23 1.18
N LEU A 229 -23.99 -22.93 1.95
CA LEU A 229 -23.59 -23.74 3.12
C LEU A 229 -24.66 -23.75 4.24
N PRO A 230 -25.30 -22.63 4.64
CA PRO A 230 -26.49 -22.63 5.51
C PRO A 230 -27.72 -23.35 4.93
N LEU A 231 -27.84 -23.41 3.61
CA LEU A 231 -28.98 -24.04 2.92
C LEU A 231 -28.87 -25.58 2.82
N VAL A 232 -27.63 -26.13 2.80
CA VAL A 232 -27.38 -27.58 2.68
C VAL A 232 -28.27 -28.46 3.59
N PRO A 233 -28.42 -28.19 4.90
CA PRO A 233 -29.19 -29.08 5.78
C PRO A 233 -30.67 -29.20 5.40
N TYR A 234 -31.29 -28.11 4.94
CA TYR A 234 -32.73 -28.05 4.67
C TYR A 234 -33.15 -28.97 3.52
N PHE A 235 -32.26 -29.23 2.55
CA PHE A 235 -32.53 -30.18 1.46
C PHE A 235 -32.70 -31.63 1.94
N PHE A 236 -32.13 -32.00 3.09
CA PHE A 236 -32.21 -33.38 3.63
C PHE A 236 -33.28 -33.58 4.71
N VAL A 237 -33.82 -32.49 5.28
CA VAL A 237 -34.85 -32.53 6.34
C VAL A 237 -36.26 -32.82 5.76
N GLY A 238 -36.43 -32.78 4.43
CA GLY A 238 -37.73 -32.89 3.75
C GLY A 238 -38.22 -34.29 3.36
N GLU A 239 -37.49 -35.37 3.68
CA GLU A 239 -37.81 -36.74 3.21
C GLU A 239 -38.40 -37.67 4.30
N GLY A 240 -38.75 -37.13 5.48
CA GLY A 240 -39.30 -37.89 6.61
C GLY A 240 -40.83 -37.81 6.75
N GLU A 241 -41.43 -38.95 7.13
CA GLU A 241 -42.84 -39.18 7.50
C GLU A 241 -43.86 -39.23 6.35
N GLY A 242 -44.06 -40.47 5.85
CA GLY A 242 -45.04 -40.85 4.84
C GLY A 242 -45.50 -42.32 4.93
N GLU A 243 -45.41 -42.92 6.13
CA GLU A 243 -45.98 -44.22 6.53
C GLU A 243 -46.63 -44.10 7.92
#